data_AF-A0A2P8IFX3-F1
#
_entry.id   AF-A0A2P8IFX3-F1
#
_cell.length_a   1.000
_cell.length_b   1.000
_cell.length_c   1.000
_cell.angle_alpha   90.00
_cell.angle_beta   90.00
_cell.angle_gamma   90.00
#
_symmetry.space_group_name_H-M   'P 1'
#
loop_
_entity.id
_entity.type
_entity.pdbx_description
1 polymer ?
#
loop_
_entity_poly.entity_id
_entity_poly.type
_entity_poly.pdbx_seq_one_letter_code
_entity_poly.pdbx_strand_id
1 'polypeptide(L)' 'MVTRQYHQDPHCRDAVGALAAEFSGRVPRSVVARTVVGARLDLEGQTQPKALAEMLHRLARYRLDVLVSART' A
#
# COMPACT_ATOMS: atom_id res chain seq x y z
N MET A 1 -3.90 18.76 12.77
CA MET A 1 -4.64 17.71 13.53
C MET A 1 -4.97 16.52 12.62
N VAL A 2 -3.97 15.91 11.96
CA VAL A 2 -4.19 14.96 10.84
C VAL A 2 -3.88 13.50 11.23
N THR A 3 -3.06 13.27 12.25
CA THR A 3 -2.62 11.93 12.68
C THR A 3 -3.69 11.04 13.32
N ARG A 4 -4.86 11.58 13.70
CA ARG A 4 -5.91 10.80 14.37
C ARG A 4 -6.80 10.01 13.40
N GLN A 5 -6.98 10.49 12.17
CA GLN A 5 -7.81 9.81 11.15
C GLN A 5 -7.14 8.54 10.60
N TYR A 6 -5.82 8.54 10.40
CA TYR A 6 -5.09 7.38 9.86
C TYR A 6 -5.02 6.20 10.82
N HIS A 7 -5.12 6.45 12.12
CA HIS A 7 -5.16 5.37 13.11
C HIS A 7 -6.49 4.58 13.02
N GLN A 8 -7.52 5.15 12.38
CA GLN A 8 -8.81 4.51 12.11
C GLN A 8 -8.91 3.95 10.69
N ASP A 9 -7.91 4.16 9.82
CA ASP A 9 -7.87 3.56 8.49
C ASP A 9 -7.61 2.04 8.63
N PRO A 10 -8.56 1.18 8.23
CA PRO A 10 -8.41 -0.27 8.37
C PRO A 10 -7.20 -0.81 7.59
N HIS A 11 -6.86 -0.20 6.45
CA HIS A 11 -5.69 -0.61 5.66
C HIS A 11 -4.38 -0.27 6.36
N CYS A 12 -4.31 0.89 7.02
CA CYS A 12 -3.13 1.24 7.82
C CYS A 12 -3.00 0.31 9.04
N ARG A 13 -4.12 -0.03 9.69
CA ARG A 13 -4.10 -0.89 10.88
C ARG A 13 -3.63 -2.31 10.57
N ASP A 14 -4.10 -2.88 9.46
CA ASP A 14 -3.70 -4.22 9.03
C ASP A 14 -2.22 -4.25 8.61
N ALA A 15 -1.77 -3.23 7.86
CA ALA A 15 -0.36 -3.09 7.49
C ALA A 15 0.55 -2.95 8.72
N VAL A 16 0.16 -2.16 9.72
CA VAL A 16 0.90 -2.06 10.99
C VAL A 16 0.91 -3.40 11.72
N GLY A 17 -0.19 -4.14 11.71
CA GLY A 17 -0.28 -5.48 12.29
C GLY A 17 0.73 -6.45 11.68
N ALA A 18 0.73 -6.58 10.35
CA ALA A 18 1.60 -7.48 9.61
C ALA A 18 3.08 -7.07 9.74
N LEU A 19 3.40 -5.79 9.52
CA LEU A 19 4.78 -5.30 9.61
C LEU A 19 5.32 -5.35 11.04
N ALA A 20 4.51 -5.09 12.06
CA ALA A 20 4.98 -5.22 13.44
C ALA A 20 5.28 -6.67 13.84
N ALA A 21 4.61 -7.65 13.23
CA ALA A 21 4.93 -9.06 13.41
C ALA A 21 6.21 -9.44 12.66
N GLU A 22 6.34 -9.01 11.40
CA GLU A 22 7.49 -9.27 10.54
C GLU A 22 8.79 -8.66 11.08
N PHE A 23 8.72 -7.43 11.58
CA PHE A 23 9.85 -6.71 12.16
C PHE A 23 9.94 -6.84 13.69
N SER A 24 9.22 -7.81 14.26
CA SER A 24 9.24 -8.05 15.72
C SER A 24 10.67 -8.29 16.22
N GLY A 25 11.02 -7.66 17.35
CA GLY A 25 12.37 -7.74 17.93
C GLY A 25 13.45 -6.91 17.21
N ARG A 26 13.15 -6.31 16.05
CA ARG A 26 14.09 -5.44 15.30
C ARG A 26 13.65 -3.99 15.29
N VAL A 27 12.36 -3.72 15.18
CA VAL A 27 11.80 -2.36 15.10
C VAL A 27 10.64 -2.22 16.08
N PRO A 28 10.60 -1.15 16.91
CA PRO A 28 9.46 -0.89 17.80
C PRO A 28 8.17 -0.67 17.01
N ARG A 29 7.06 -1.21 17.52
CA ARG A 29 5.72 -1.09 16.90
C ARG A 29 5.30 0.38 16.67
N SER A 30 5.71 1.29 17.54
CA SER A 30 5.46 2.72 17.40
C SER A 30 6.15 3.34 16.19
N VAL A 31 7.35 2.86 15.85
CA VAL A 31 8.11 3.28 14.66
C VAL A 31 7.43 2.73 13.41
N VAL A 32 7.04 1.45 13.41
CA VAL A 32 6.26 0.83 12.32
C VAL A 32 4.97 1.62 12.04
N ALA A 33 4.22 1.97 13.09
CA ALA A 33 2.99 2.76 12.96
C ALA A 33 3.24 4.15 12.34
N ARG A 34 4.29 4.87 12.78
CA ARG A 34 4.66 6.16 12.18
C ARG A 34 5.05 6.03 10.71
N THR A 35 5.79 4.98 10.35
CA THR A 35 6.22 4.74 8.97
C THR A 35 5.04 4.44 8.06
N VAL A 36 4.09 3.60 8.50
CA VAL A 36 2.89 3.28 7.71
C VAL A 36 2.01 4.52 7.50
N VAL A 37 1.81 5.33 8.54
CA VAL A 37 1.05 6.59 8.41
C VAL A 37 1.75 7.58 7.50
N GLY A 38 3.09 7.69 7.58
CA GLY A 38 3.89 8.51 6.65
C GLY A 38 3.74 8.07 5.20
N ALA A 39 3.88 6.77 4.93
CA ALA A 39 3.69 6.22 3.59
C ALA A 39 2.27 6.46 3.05
N ARG A 40 1.24 6.41 3.90
CA ARG A 40 -0.15 6.71 3.50
C ARG A 40 -0.32 8.18 3.11
N LEU A 41 0.29 9.10 3.86
CA LEU A 41 0.29 10.53 3.54
C LEU A 41 1.04 10.84 2.24
N ASP A 42 2.19 10.19 2.03
CA ASP A 42 2.96 10.32 0.80
C ASP A 42 2.15 9.85 -0.42
N LEU A 43 1.40 8.76 -0.26
CA LEU A 43 0.51 8.25 -1.30
C LEU A 43 -0.70 9.16 -1.56
N GLU A 44 -1.32 9.73 -0.53
CA GLU A 44 -2.43 10.67 -0.72
C GLU A 44 -2.00 11.96 -1.46
N GLY A 45 -0.73 12.35 -1.35
CA GLY A 45 -0.17 13.49 -2.09
C GLY A 45 0.42 13.16 -3.47
N GLN A 46 0.94 11.93 -3.67
CA GLN A 46 1.67 11.55 -4.88
C GLN A 46 0.88 10.69 -5.87
N THR A 47 -0.27 10.14 -5.48
CA THR A 47 -1.12 9.41 -6.42
C THR A 47 -1.90 10.42 -7.26
N GLN A 48 -1.24 11.05 -8.24
CA GLN A 48 -1.99 11.65 -9.35
C GLN A 48 -2.91 10.54 -9.87
N PRO A 49 -4.25 10.70 -9.82
CA PRO A 49 -5.20 9.63 -10.15
C PRO A 49 -4.92 8.98 -11.52
N LYS A 50 -4.29 9.75 -12.41
CA LYS A 50 -3.81 9.34 -13.73
C LYS A 50 -2.72 8.27 -13.70
N ALA A 51 -1.76 8.36 -12.77
CA ALA A 51 -0.65 7.41 -12.66
C ALA A 51 -1.11 6.04 -12.13
N LEU A 52 -2.04 6.02 -11.17
CA LEU A 52 -2.63 4.79 -10.67
C LEU A 52 -3.49 4.10 -11.74
N ALA A 53 -4.30 4.88 -12.47
CA ALA A 53 -5.10 4.36 -13.58
C ALA A 53 -4.20 3.77 -14.69
N GLU A 54 -3.11 4.45 -15.05
CA GLU A 54 -2.11 3.97 -16.01
C GLU A 54 -1.43 2.66 -15.55
N MET A 55 -1.01 2.58 -14.28
CA MET A 55 -0.40 1.36 -13.73
C MET A 55 -1.40 0.20 -13.67
N LEU A 56 -2.65 0.47 -13.29
CA LEU A 56 -3.73 -0.52 -13.29
C LEU A 56 -4.01 -1.03 -14.71
N HIS A 57 -4.07 -0.13 -15.69
CA HIS A 57 -4.31 -0.49 -17.08
C HIS A 57 -3.17 -1.38 -17.62
N ARG A 58 -1.91 -1.01 -17.36
CA ARG A 58 -0.75 -1.83 -17.77
C ARG A 58 -0.73 -3.20 -17.10
N LEU A 59 -1.01 -3.26 -15.80
CA LEU A 59 -1.04 -4.52 -15.06
C LEU A 59 -2.18 -5.44 -15.53
N ALA A 60 -3.37 -4.88 -15.77
CA ALA A 60 -4.51 -5.63 -16.31
C ALA A 60 -4.19 -6.16 -17.72
N ARG A 61 -3.60 -5.33 -18.59
CA ARG A 61 -3.23 -5.75 -19.94
C ARG A 61 -2.17 -6.86 -19.92
N TYR A 62 -1.15 -6.75 -19.08
CA TYR A 62 -0.14 -7.80 -18.93
C TYR A 62 -0.77 -9.14 -18.50
N ARG A 63 -1.66 -9.13 -17.51
CA ARG A 63 -2.35 -10.35 -17.05
C ARG A 63 -3.24 -10.96 -18.14
N LEU A 64 -3.95 -10.15 -18.91
CA LEU A 64 -4.79 -10.61 -20.02
C LEU A 64 -3.94 -11.19 -21.16
N ASP A 65 -2.80 -10.57 -21.46
CA ASP A 65 -1.87 -11.04 -22.48
C ASP A 65 -1.33 -12.44 -22.14
N VAL A 66 -0.89 -12.64 -20.90
CA VAL A 66 -0.47 -13.96 -20.39
C VAL A 66 -1.59 -15.00 -20.51
N LEU A 67 -2.84 -14.64 -20.22
CA LEU A 67 -3.99 -15.56 -20.32
C LEU A 67 -4.34 -15.93 -21.78
N VAL A 68 -4.15 -15.00 -22.71
CA VAL A 68 -4.40 -15.23 -24.14
C VAL A 68 -3.26 -16.05 -24.75
N SER A 69 -2.01 -15.70 -24.46
CA SER A 69 -0.83 -16.42 -24.96
C SER A 69 -0.74 -17.85 -24.42
N ALA A 70 -1.24 -18.13 -23.22
CA ALA A 70 -1.31 -19.49 -22.67
C ALA A 70 -2.37 -20.39 -23.33
N ARG A 71 -3.19 -19.84 -24.25
CA ARG A 71 -4.30 -20.56 -24.91
C ARG A 71 -4.03 -20.91 -26.38
N THR A 72 -2.88 -20.50 -26.91
CA THR A 72 -2.36 -20.84 -28.25
C THR A 72 -1.15 -21.76 -28.11
#